data_AF-A0A6G0ZMS6-F1
#
_entry.id   AF-A0A6G0ZMS6-F1
#
_cell.length_a   1.000
_cell.length_b   1.000
_cell.length_c   1.000
_cell.angle_alpha   90.00
_cell.angle_beta   90.00
_cell.angle_gamma   90.00
#
_symmetry.space_group_name_H-M   'P 1'
#
loop_
_entity.id
_entity.type
_entity.pdbx_description
1 polymer ?
#
loop_
_entity_poly.entity_id
_entity_poly.type
_entity_poly.pdbx_seq_one_letter_code
_entity_poly.pdbx_strand_id
1 'polypeptide(L)'
;MYRWNESVLRMDCGGVHVRHWTIDPKRPLLVRYFSVANRGGGRTEWTVNCDEPWRRPPDVDGPPRDGGWGEWGEWERCTKSCGGGTGVRSRRCDSPRPNVSGRPCAGPVTAVGACNRHECGQVSDKTAAAVRRSLAGRPHNAVAEVGDRLTLWCDQTTVDAIRADSPRARFSWLRNGKIVTSTVVDDKNDSCALVISSCTVHNSGVYAFVAEPPNSDRIVLKLFAVAINDKPIFVYIGDVVRVQCNAATLSYLFNRLSQEWLVNDSYVIKNYGVNSLASIDVDTITIENIHFQGIWKCVVKSTEINSSWVTNAMEIKVIGLSTGWTHIMQDPIIKILFQNSSPTMIISICTILISALCVGTWCCAYIFNRWRKQIMKKTSKGIQIKNGIHKRVPYQQL
;
A
#
# COMPACT_ATOMS: atom_id res chain seq x y z
N MET A 1 54.98 -29.62 -35.39
CA MET A 1 54.31 -30.22 -36.56
C MET A 1 53.37 -31.32 -36.04
N TYR A 2 52.11 -31.37 -36.46
CA TYR A 2 51.23 -32.49 -36.08
C TYR A 2 51.11 -33.44 -37.28
N ARG A 3 51.11 -34.75 -37.02
CA ARG A 3 50.80 -35.78 -38.01
C ARG A 3 49.66 -36.62 -37.47
N TRP A 4 48.63 -36.75 -38.29
CA TRP A 4 47.50 -37.63 -38.03
C TRP A 4 47.65 -38.90 -38.85
N ASN A 5 47.58 -40.05 -38.19
CA ASN A 5 47.29 -41.33 -38.83
C ASN A 5 45.99 -41.84 -38.20
N GLU A 6 45.15 -42.56 -38.93
CA GLU A 6 43.72 -42.84 -38.64
C GLU A 6 43.41 -43.31 -37.20
N SER A 7 44.39 -43.87 -36.48
CA SER A 7 44.29 -44.35 -35.10
C SER A 7 45.24 -43.66 -34.10
N VAL A 8 46.12 -42.74 -34.54
CA VAL A 8 47.13 -42.10 -33.69
C VAL A 8 47.33 -40.64 -34.06
N LEU A 9 47.02 -39.73 -33.12
CA LEU A 9 47.43 -38.34 -33.20
C LEU A 9 48.85 -38.21 -32.62
N ARG A 10 49.79 -37.74 -33.45
CA ARG A 10 51.16 -37.44 -33.04
C ARG A 10 51.41 -35.95 -33.11
N MET A 11 51.89 -35.38 -32.00
CA MET A 11 52.32 -33.98 -31.96
C MET A 11 53.82 -33.93 -31.68
N ASP A 12 54.55 -33.30 -32.60
CA ASP A 12 55.99 -33.16 -32.56
C ASP A 12 56.38 -31.68 -32.37
N CYS A 13 57.19 -31.41 -31.35
CA CYS A 13 57.82 -30.12 -31.11
C CYS A 13 59.30 -30.19 -31.48
N GLY A 14 59.64 -29.74 -32.70
CA GLY A 14 61.02 -29.60 -33.15
C GLY A 14 61.84 -30.90 -33.13
N GLY A 15 61.21 -32.07 -33.11
CA GLY A 15 61.83 -33.40 -33.10
C GLY A 15 62.14 -33.99 -31.72
N VAL A 16 61.87 -33.27 -30.61
CA VAL A 16 62.41 -33.64 -29.28
C VAL A 16 61.36 -34.16 -28.30
N HIS A 17 60.13 -33.65 -28.35
CA HIS A 17 59.04 -34.09 -27.48
C HIS A 17 57.84 -34.55 -28.29
N VAL A 18 57.55 -35.85 -28.21
CA VAL A 18 56.44 -36.48 -28.92
C VAL A 18 55.48 -37.10 -27.92
N ARG A 19 54.24 -36.60 -27.91
CA ARG A 19 53.13 -37.27 -27.20
C ARG A 19 52.28 -38.01 -28.21
N HIS A 20 51.80 -39.18 -27.79
CA HIS A 20 50.99 -40.08 -28.60
C HIS A 20 49.63 -40.25 -27.93
N TRP A 21 48.56 -40.06 -28.69
CA TRP A 21 47.23 -40.51 -28.29
C TRP A 21 46.75 -41.57 -29.26
N THR A 22 46.53 -42.77 -28.75
CA THR A 22 45.87 -43.85 -29.47
C THR A 22 44.37 -43.61 -29.39
N ILE A 23 43.74 -43.40 -30.53
CA ILE A 23 42.30 -43.17 -30.63
C ILE A 23 41.63 -44.53 -30.60
N ASP A 24 40.85 -44.79 -29.55
CA ASP A 24 40.01 -45.98 -29.49
C ASP A 24 38.91 -45.85 -30.56
N PRO A 25 38.78 -46.81 -31.49
CA PRO A 25 37.74 -46.78 -32.52
C PRO A 25 36.31 -46.73 -31.96
N LYS A 26 36.11 -47.06 -30.67
CA LYS A 26 34.82 -46.98 -29.97
C LYS A 26 34.61 -45.68 -29.19
N ARG A 27 35.64 -44.84 -29.03
CA ARG A 27 35.56 -43.55 -28.30
C ARG A 27 36.29 -42.45 -29.06
N PRO A 28 35.59 -41.48 -29.66
CA PRO A 28 36.25 -40.38 -30.36
C PRO A 28 37.08 -39.55 -29.38
N LEU A 29 38.31 -39.20 -29.78
CA LEU A 29 39.19 -38.31 -29.01
C LEU A 29 38.65 -36.87 -29.11
N LEU A 30 38.03 -36.37 -28.03
CA LEU A 30 37.50 -35.00 -27.99
C LEU A 30 38.53 -34.03 -27.42
N VAL A 31 39.05 -33.12 -28.24
CA VAL A 31 39.95 -32.03 -27.78
C VAL A 31 39.12 -30.81 -27.37
N ARG A 32 39.07 -30.48 -26.08
CA ARG A 32 38.27 -29.36 -25.53
C ARG A 32 38.97 -28.01 -25.68
N TYR A 33 40.26 -27.98 -25.36
CA TYR A 33 41.11 -26.81 -25.53
C TYR A 33 42.53 -27.26 -25.83
N PHE A 34 43.21 -26.45 -26.63
CA PHE A 34 44.58 -26.63 -27.02
C PHE A 34 45.27 -25.28 -26.89
N SER A 35 46.33 -25.22 -26.10
CA SER A 35 47.14 -24.01 -25.97
C SER A 35 48.59 -24.32 -26.31
N VAL A 36 49.22 -23.37 -26.99
CA VAL A 36 50.63 -23.43 -27.38
C VAL A 36 51.25 -22.11 -26.97
N ALA A 37 52.32 -22.19 -26.19
CA ALA A 37 53.08 -21.03 -25.74
C ALA A 37 54.55 -21.22 -26.12
N ASN A 38 55.14 -20.19 -26.74
CA ASN A 38 56.58 -20.14 -26.98
C ASN A 38 57.22 -19.37 -25.83
N ARG A 39 58.08 -20.02 -25.04
CA ARG A 39 58.74 -19.41 -23.88
C ARG A 39 60.10 -18.78 -24.21
N GLY A 40 60.50 -18.74 -25.48
CA GLY A 40 61.83 -18.29 -25.89
C GLY A 40 62.90 -19.37 -25.69
N GLY A 41 64.07 -19.17 -26.29
CA GLY A 41 65.17 -20.16 -26.24
C GLY A 41 64.91 -21.47 -27.01
N GLY A 42 64.02 -21.45 -28.01
CA GLY A 42 63.67 -22.63 -28.82
C GLY A 42 62.72 -23.63 -28.16
N ARG A 43 62.21 -23.35 -26.95
CA ARG A 43 61.22 -24.19 -26.26
C ARG A 43 59.80 -23.72 -26.53
N THR A 44 59.00 -24.60 -27.15
CA THR A 44 57.55 -24.46 -27.26
C THR A 44 56.89 -25.42 -26.27
N GLU A 45 56.09 -24.86 -25.37
CA GLU A 45 55.25 -25.63 -24.46
C GLU A 45 53.83 -25.68 -25.02
N TRP A 46 53.15 -26.81 -24.83
CA TRP A 46 51.76 -26.95 -25.26
C TRP A 46 50.99 -27.80 -24.27
N THR A 47 49.70 -27.51 -24.12
CA THR A 47 48.78 -28.28 -23.29
C THR A 47 47.54 -28.62 -24.10
N VAL A 48 47.11 -29.88 -24.02
CA VAL A 48 45.86 -30.37 -24.61
C VAL A 48 45.17 -31.20 -23.54
N ASN A 49 43.87 -30.95 -23.30
CA ASN A 49 43.06 -31.61 -22.27
C ASN A 49 43.83 -31.91 -20.96
N CYS A 50 43.80 -31.00 -19.98
CA CYS A 50 44.43 -31.30 -18.70
C CYS A 50 43.59 -32.38 -17.98
N ASP A 51 44.02 -33.64 -18.05
CA ASP A 51 43.31 -34.84 -17.57
C ASP A 51 43.28 -35.00 -16.03
N GLU A 52 43.43 -33.91 -15.29
CA GLU A 52 43.27 -33.86 -13.84
C GLU A 52 41.83 -34.27 -13.45
N PRO A 53 41.63 -35.30 -12.61
CA PRO A 53 40.29 -35.82 -12.26
C PRO A 53 39.31 -34.75 -11.75
N TRP A 54 39.82 -33.71 -11.08
CA TRP A 54 39.01 -32.64 -10.49
C TRP A 54 38.61 -31.53 -11.48
N ARG A 55 39.16 -31.51 -12.70
CA ARG A 55 38.87 -30.50 -13.74
C ARG A 55 38.04 -31.03 -14.91
N ARG A 56 37.68 -32.32 -14.92
CA ARG A 56 36.80 -32.88 -15.95
C ARG A 56 35.36 -32.44 -15.69
N PRO A 57 34.66 -31.82 -16.65
CA PRO A 57 33.24 -31.63 -16.56
C PRO A 57 32.57 -33.02 -16.44
N PRO A 58 31.83 -33.32 -15.36
CA PRO A 58 31.23 -34.64 -15.13
C PRO A 58 30.30 -35.10 -16.27
N ASP A 59 29.78 -34.15 -17.04
CA ASP A 59 28.83 -34.37 -18.13
C ASP A 59 29.46 -34.84 -19.45
N VAL A 60 30.80 -34.89 -19.56
CA VAL A 60 31.49 -35.23 -20.81
C VAL A 60 32.39 -36.47 -20.70
N ASP A 61 33.05 -36.70 -19.55
CA ASP A 61 33.93 -37.87 -19.35
C ASP A 61 33.38 -38.91 -18.35
N GLY A 62 32.15 -38.71 -17.84
CA GLY A 62 31.49 -39.66 -16.94
C GLY A 62 31.00 -40.92 -17.66
N PRO A 63 30.71 -42.02 -16.93
CA PRO A 63 30.02 -43.17 -17.50
C PRO A 63 28.69 -42.73 -18.14
N PRO A 64 28.17 -43.44 -19.17
CA PRO A 64 26.90 -43.10 -19.81
C PRO A 64 25.80 -42.88 -18.77
N ARG A 65 25.21 -41.68 -18.79
CA ARG A 65 24.06 -41.31 -17.98
C ARG A 65 22.91 -41.06 -18.92
N ASP A 66 22.06 -42.07 -19.05
CA ASP A 66 20.86 -41.99 -19.88
C ASP A 66 19.89 -40.95 -19.31
N GLY A 67 19.17 -40.29 -20.21
CA GLY A 67 18.20 -39.26 -19.87
C GLY A 67 16.96 -39.87 -19.22
N GLY A 68 16.56 -39.27 -18.11
CA GLY A 68 15.28 -39.55 -17.45
C GLY A 68 14.29 -38.41 -17.66
N TRP A 69 13.03 -38.78 -17.84
CA TRP A 69 11.94 -37.82 -17.92
C TRP A 69 11.72 -37.17 -16.55
N GLY A 70 11.72 -35.84 -16.53
CA GLY A 70 11.14 -35.06 -15.45
C GLY A 70 9.63 -35.24 -15.38
N GLU A 71 9.03 -34.65 -14.35
CA GLU A 71 7.59 -34.67 -14.18
C GLU A 71 6.87 -34.07 -15.39
N TRP A 72 5.64 -34.55 -15.61
CA TRP A 72 4.78 -33.94 -16.60
C TRP A 72 4.46 -32.51 -16.21
N GLY A 73 4.63 -31.59 -17.16
CA GLY A 73 4.14 -30.23 -17.03
C GLY A 73 2.62 -30.19 -16.98
N GLU A 74 2.13 -28.99 -16.65
CA GLU A 74 0.71 -28.67 -16.65
C GLU A 74 0.05 -28.91 -18.02
N TRP A 75 -1.25 -29.16 -18.02
CA TRP A 75 -2.02 -29.25 -19.25
C TRP A 75 -2.07 -27.87 -19.95
N GLU A 76 -1.56 -27.84 -21.17
CA GLU A 76 -1.69 -26.75 -22.13
C GLU A 76 -3.09 -26.75 -22.75
N ARG A 77 -3.60 -25.56 -23.08
CA ARG A 77 -4.89 -25.26 -23.74
C ARG A 77 -5.89 -26.43 -23.74
N CYS A 78 -6.53 -26.65 -22.59
CA CYS A 78 -7.62 -27.63 -22.48
C CYS A 78 -8.82 -27.20 -23.34
N THR A 79 -9.49 -28.13 -24.01
CA THR A 79 -10.68 -27.82 -24.84
C THR A 79 -11.85 -27.24 -24.04
N LYS A 80 -11.92 -27.53 -22.74
CA LYS A 80 -12.89 -26.95 -21.81
C LYS A 80 -12.20 -26.43 -20.56
N SER A 81 -12.71 -25.35 -19.99
CA SER A 81 -12.25 -24.79 -18.70
C SER A 81 -12.71 -25.61 -17.50
N CYS A 82 -13.90 -26.23 -17.58
CA CYS A 82 -14.49 -27.08 -16.53
C CYS A 82 -15.28 -28.25 -17.15
N GLY A 83 -15.69 -29.23 -16.32
CA GLY A 83 -16.56 -30.34 -16.74
C GLY A 83 -15.89 -31.39 -17.64
N GLY A 84 -14.55 -31.45 -17.64
CA GLY A 84 -13.77 -32.43 -18.40
C GLY A 84 -13.56 -32.03 -19.87
N GLY A 85 -12.31 -31.67 -20.20
CA GLY A 85 -11.83 -31.43 -21.55
C GLY A 85 -10.66 -32.34 -21.93
N THR A 86 -10.09 -32.10 -23.09
CA THR A 86 -8.89 -32.78 -23.60
C THR A 86 -7.81 -31.73 -23.85
N GLY A 87 -6.57 -32.02 -23.49
CA GLY A 87 -5.46 -31.09 -23.59
C GLY A 87 -4.16 -31.82 -23.88
N VAL A 88 -3.10 -31.05 -24.09
CA VAL A 88 -1.75 -31.55 -24.34
C VAL A 88 -0.86 -31.13 -23.18
N ARG A 89 0.03 -31.99 -22.72
CA ARG A 89 1.07 -31.62 -21.74
C ARG A 89 2.43 -32.08 -22.23
N SER A 90 3.47 -31.38 -21.80
CA SER A 90 4.85 -31.67 -22.18
C SER A 90 5.71 -31.99 -20.95
N ARG A 91 6.82 -32.69 -21.13
CA ARG A 91 7.80 -33.00 -20.06
C ARG A 91 9.21 -32.79 -20.56
N ARG A 92 10.15 -32.58 -19.64
CA ARG A 92 11.57 -32.33 -19.97
C ARG A 92 12.43 -33.56 -19.72
N CYS A 93 13.49 -33.71 -20.50
CA CYS A 93 14.48 -34.77 -20.34
C CYS A 93 15.63 -34.29 -19.46
N ASP A 94 15.34 -34.07 -18.18
CA ASP A 94 16.25 -33.43 -17.23
C ASP A 94 16.37 -34.15 -15.88
N SER A 95 15.69 -35.29 -15.70
CA SER A 95 15.61 -36.00 -14.41
C SER A 95 16.03 -37.48 -14.53
N PRO A 96 17.33 -37.80 -14.74
CA PRO A 96 18.45 -36.86 -14.90
C PRO A 96 18.64 -36.41 -16.35
N ARG A 97 19.31 -35.28 -16.56
CA ARG A 97 19.70 -34.83 -17.90
C ARG A 97 20.74 -35.80 -18.50
N PRO A 98 20.57 -36.25 -19.76
CA PRO A 98 21.53 -37.12 -20.40
C PRO A 98 22.89 -36.43 -20.55
N ASN A 99 23.96 -37.19 -20.34
CA ASN A 99 25.32 -36.71 -20.63
C ASN A 99 25.70 -37.02 -22.09
N VAL A 100 26.86 -36.56 -22.56
CA VAL A 100 27.27 -36.71 -23.98
C VAL A 100 27.34 -38.19 -24.41
N SER A 101 27.62 -39.08 -23.47
CA SER A 101 27.74 -40.52 -23.70
C SER A 101 26.45 -41.31 -23.42
N GLY A 102 25.39 -40.66 -22.94
CA GLY A 102 24.12 -41.28 -22.55
C GLY A 102 23.04 -41.20 -23.63
N ARG A 103 22.04 -42.06 -23.53
CA ARG A 103 20.89 -42.08 -24.45
C ARG A 103 19.91 -40.95 -24.14
N PRO A 104 19.22 -40.38 -25.15
CA PRO A 104 18.11 -39.47 -24.90
C PRO A 104 16.94 -40.19 -24.23
N CYS A 105 16.04 -39.44 -23.61
CA CYS A 105 14.86 -40.02 -22.97
C CYS A 105 13.98 -40.78 -23.98
N ALA A 106 13.58 -42.00 -23.61
CA ALA A 106 12.74 -42.86 -24.46
C ALA A 106 11.25 -42.53 -24.31
N GLY A 107 10.54 -42.39 -25.44
CA GLY A 107 9.10 -42.11 -25.49
C GLY A 107 8.78 -40.66 -25.86
N PRO A 108 7.49 -40.27 -25.85
CA PRO A 108 7.09 -38.96 -26.33
C PRO A 108 7.36 -37.86 -25.30
N VAL A 109 7.75 -36.69 -25.82
CA VAL A 109 7.90 -35.43 -25.07
C VAL A 109 6.54 -34.87 -24.65
N THR A 110 5.50 -35.16 -25.43
CA THR A 110 4.14 -34.67 -25.22
C THR A 110 3.15 -35.82 -25.01
N ALA A 111 2.07 -35.54 -24.27
CA ALA A 111 0.96 -36.47 -24.09
C ALA A 111 -0.38 -35.73 -24.23
N VAL A 112 -1.36 -36.41 -24.83
CA VAL A 112 -2.75 -35.96 -24.90
C VAL A 112 -3.56 -36.69 -23.84
N GLY A 113 -4.44 -35.97 -23.14
CA GLY A 113 -5.30 -36.60 -22.14
C GLY A 113 -6.34 -35.67 -21.57
N ALA A 114 -7.13 -36.19 -20.62
CA ALA A 114 -8.23 -35.44 -20.03
C ALA A 114 -7.73 -34.44 -18.98
N CYS A 115 -8.20 -33.20 -19.10
CA CYS A 115 -7.88 -32.05 -18.25
C CYS A 115 -9.15 -31.39 -17.70
N ASN A 116 -9.01 -30.51 -16.71
CA ASN A 116 -10.11 -29.71 -16.14
C ASN A 116 -11.34 -30.54 -15.72
N ARG A 117 -11.11 -31.60 -14.95
CA ARG A 117 -12.15 -32.56 -14.51
C ARG A 117 -13.03 -32.04 -13.37
N HIS A 118 -12.78 -30.83 -12.86
CA HIS A 118 -13.61 -30.23 -11.82
C HIS A 118 -14.99 -29.87 -12.38
N GLU A 119 -16.01 -29.90 -11.51
CA GLU A 119 -17.36 -29.54 -11.90
C GLU A 119 -17.46 -28.04 -12.23
N CYS A 120 -18.24 -27.71 -13.27
CA CYS A 120 -18.50 -26.31 -13.59
C CYS A 120 -19.30 -25.65 -12.46
N GLY A 121 -18.90 -24.44 -12.08
CA GLY A 121 -19.48 -23.75 -10.92
C GLY A 121 -18.54 -23.71 -9.71
N GLN A 122 -17.48 -24.51 -9.72
CA GLN A 122 -16.34 -24.41 -8.80
C GLN A 122 -15.16 -23.71 -9.48
N VAL A 123 -14.20 -23.23 -8.70
CA VAL A 123 -12.96 -22.63 -9.22
C VAL A 123 -11.86 -23.69 -9.26
N SER A 124 -11.13 -23.77 -10.37
CA SER A 124 -10.07 -24.77 -10.53
C SER A 124 -8.88 -24.50 -9.58
N ASP A 125 -8.16 -25.55 -9.19
CA ASP A 125 -6.96 -25.42 -8.33
C ASP A 125 -5.91 -24.49 -8.95
N LYS A 126 -5.81 -24.49 -10.29
CA LYS A 126 -4.93 -23.61 -11.04
C LYS A 126 -5.32 -22.14 -10.86
N THR A 127 -6.59 -21.83 -11.05
CA THR A 127 -7.12 -20.47 -10.86
C THR A 127 -7.00 -20.04 -9.40
N ALA A 128 -7.36 -20.91 -8.46
CA ALA A 128 -7.21 -20.65 -7.02
C ALA A 128 -5.74 -20.37 -6.63
N ALA A 129 -4.79 -21.15 -7.15
CA ALA A 129 -3.36 -20.92 -6.92
C ALA A 129 -2.88 -19.59 -7.55
N ALA A 130 -3.40 -19.22 -8.72
CA ALA A 130 -3.10 -17.92 -9.33
C ALA A 130 -3.63 -16.75 -8.48
N VAL A 131 -4.86 -16.86 -7.98
CA VAL A 131 -5.45 -15.87 -7.06
C VAL A 131 -4.64 -15.76 -5.78
N ARG A 132 -4.28 -16.88 -5.15
CA ARG A 132 -3.44 -16.88 -3.93
C ARG A 132 -2.09 -16.21 -4.17
N ARG A 133 -1.43 -16.50 -5.30
CA ARG A 133 -0.18 -15.83 -5.69
C ARG A 133 -0.34 -14.33 -5.91
N SER A 134 -1.46 -13.92 -6.51
CA SER A 134 -1.80 -12.50 -6.70
C SER A 134 -1.98 -11.79 -5.35
N LEU A 135 -2.71 -12.41 -4.42
CA LEU A 135 -2.94 -11.87 -3.08
C LEU A 135 -1.69 -11.83 -2.20
N ALA A 136 -0.80 -12.82 -2.34
CA ALA A 136 0.50 -12.85 -1.66
C ALA A 136 1.52 -11.87 -2.27
N GLY A 137 1.15 -11.17 -3.35
CA GLY A 137 1.92 -10.09 -3.93
C GLY A 137 1.98 -8.85 -3.03
N ARG A 138 2.52 -7.75 -3.56
CA ARG A 138 2.60 -6.49 -2.80
C ARG A 138 1.18 -5.96 -2.49
N PRO A 139 0.93 -5.52 -1.24
CA PRO A 139 -0.35 -4.95 -0.87
C PRO A 139 -0.61 -3.67 -1.66
N HIS A 140 -1.81 -3.53 -2.22
CA HIS A 140 -2.20 -2.31 -2.91
C HIS A 140 -2.71 -1.29 -1.89
N ASN A 141 -1.98 -0.20 -1.73
CA ASN A 141 -2.40 0.95 -0.95
C ASN A 141 -2.84 2.07 -1.90
N ALA A 142 -3.97 2.72 -1.60
CA ALA A 142 -4.44 3.90 -2.31
C ALA A 142 -4.63 5.04 -1.31
N VAL A 143 -4.08 6.21 -1.63
CA VAL A 143 -4.23 7.42 -0.82
C VAL A 143 -4.89 8.48 -1.70
N ALA A 144 -5.92 9.13 -1.17
CA ALA A 144 -6.66 10.19 -1.86
C ALA A 144 -7.03 11.30 -0.87
N GLU A 145 -7.45 12.45 -1.36
CA GLU A 145 -7.97 13.55 -0.53
C GLU A 145 -9.51 13.63 -0.61
N VAL A 146 -10.13 14.31 0.36
CA VAL A 146 -11.58 14.55 0.32
C VAL A 146 -11.94 15.36 -0.94
N GLY A 147 -12.89 14.83 -1.71
CA GLY A 147 -13.32 15.41 -2.98
C GLY A 147 -12.73 14.73 -4.22
N ASP A 148 -11.62 13.99 -4.08
CA ASP A 148 -10.96 13.30 -5.20
C ASP A 148 -11.84 12.21 -5.83
N ARG A 149 -11.57 11.92 -7.10
CA ARG A 149 -12.12 10.76 -7.81
C ARG A 149 -11.13 9.59 -7.71
N LEU A 150 -11.54 8.50 -7.08
CA LEU A 150 -10.71 7.30 -6.88
C LEU A 150 -11.25 6.12 -7.69
N THR A 151 -10.38 5.44 -8.43
CA THR A 151 -10.72 4.23 -9.18
C THR A 151 -9.89 3.05 -8.70
N LEU A 152 -10.56 1.99 -8.22
CA LEU A 152 -9.92 0.73 -7.82
C LEU A 152 -10.08 -0.30 -8.93
N TRP A 153 -8.94 -0.77 -9.46
CA TRP A 153 -8.91 -1.67 -10.60
C TRP A 153 -8.83 -3.14 -10.15
N CYS A 154 -9.68 -3.97 -10.72
CA CYS A 154 -9.59 -5.43 -10.68
C CYS A 154 -8.48 -5.95 -11.63
N ASP A 155 -8.15 -7.24 -11.53
CA ASP A 155 -7.36 -7.94 -12.55
C ASP A 155 -8.30 -8.69 -13.49
N GLN A 156 -8.44 -8.18 -14.71
CA GLN A 156 -9.36 -8.72 -15.71
C GLN A 156 -9.00 -10.17 -16.09
N THR A 157 -7.71 -10.52 -16.09
CA THR A 157 -7.26 -11.88 -16.46
C THR A 157 -7.73 -12.91 -15.44
N THR A 158 -7.68 -12.57 -14.15
CA THR A 158 -8.21 -13.40 -13.06
C THR A 158 -9.73 -13.50 -13.13
N VAL A 159 -10.42 -12.40 -13.45
CA VAL A 159 -11.88 -12.40 -13.61
C VAL A 159 -12.32 -13.30 -14.76
N ASP A 160 -11.66 -13.22 -15.91
CA ASP A 160 -12.00 -14.03 -17.08
C ASP A 160 -11.71 -15.51 -16.84
N ALA A 161 -10.63 -15.85 -16.11
CA ALA A 161 -10.36 -17.22 -15.69
C ALA A 161 -11.47 -17.77 -14.77
N ILE A 162 -11.96 -16.97 -13.82
CA ILE A 162 -13.05 -17.39 -12.92
C ILE A 162 -14.38 -17.51 -13.67
N ARG A 163 -14.69 -16.60 -14.60
CA ARG A 163 -15.89 -16.73 -15.46
C ARG A 163 -15.81 -17.97 -16.34
N ALA A 164 -14.61 -18.35 -16.80
CA ALA A 164 -14.42 -19.58 -17.56
C ALA A 164 -14.66 -20.83 -16.71
N ASP A 165 -14.18 -20.86 -15.46
CA ASP A 165 -14.37 -22.00 -14.54
C ASP A 165 -15.81 -22.04 -13.96
N SER A 166 -16.38 -20.87 -13.67
CA SER A 166 -17.69 -20.70 -13.04
C SER A 166 -18.49 -19.56 -13.70
N PRO A 167 -19.24 -19.83 -14.78
CA PRO A 167 -19.96 -18.81 -15.56
C PRO A 167 -21.06 -18.08 -14.79
N ARG A 168 -21.57 -18.67 -13.70
CA ARG A 168 -22.61 -18.09 -12.83
C ARG A 168 -22.03 -17.38 -11.60
N ALA A 169 -20.70 -17.27 -11.47
CA ALA A 169 -20.07 -16.57 -10.37
C ALA A 169 -20.47 -15.08 -10.37
N ARG A 170 -20.82 -14.57 -9.19
CA ARG A 170 -21.10 -13.14 -9.00
C ARG A 170 -19.85 -12.43 -8.53
N PHE A 171 -19.62 -11.23 -9.02
CA PHE A 171 -18.49 -10.39 -8.63
C PHE A 171 -19.00 -9.18 -7.88
N SER A 172 -18.37 -8.84 -6.75
CA SER A 172 -18.74 -7.66 -5.98
C SER A 172 -17.55 -7.03 -5.27
N TRP A 173 -17.70 -5.76 -4.94
CA TRP A 173 -16.76 -5.03 -4.10
C TRP A 173 -17.31 -4.96 -2.68
N LEU A 174 -16.46 -5.27 -1.70
CA LEU A 174 -16.75 -5.16 -0.29
C LEU A 174 -15.90 -4.06 0.31
N ARG A 175 -16.48 -3.15 1.10
CA ARG A 175 -15.75 -2.21 1.97
C ARG A 175 -16.00 -2.62 3.41
N ASN A 176 -14.92 -2.92 4.13
CA ASN A 176 -14.97 -3.41 5.51
C ASN A 176 -15.99 -4.54 5.71
N GLY A 177 -16.03 -5.48 4.75
CA GLY A 177 -16.92 -6.65 4.77
C GLY A 177 -18.35 -6.42 4.25
N LYS A 178 -18.75 -5.17 3.96
CA LYS A 178 -20.09 -4.86 3.43
C LYS A 178 -20.05 -4.58 1.93
N ILE A 179 -21.03 -5.08 1.19
CA ILE A 179 -21.17 -4.84 -0.25
C ILE A 179 -21.30 -3.34 -0.52
N VAL A 180 -20.47 -2.82 -1.42
CA VAL A 180 -20.56 -1.45 -1.93
C VAL A 180 -21.42 -1.50 -3.19
N THR A 181 -22.60 -0.89 -3.15
CA THR A 181 -23.40 -0.65 -4.36
C THR A 181 -22.68 0.38 -5.22
N SER A 182 -22.02 -0.06 -6.29
CA SER A 182 -21.44 0.84 -7.27
C SER A 182 -22.55 1.53 -8.07
N THR A 183 -22.41 2.83 -8.30
CA THR A 183 -22.94 3.42 -9.53
C THR A 183 -22.05 2.87 -10.65
N VAL A 184 -22.46 1.80 -11.30
CA VAL A 184 -21.81 1.29 -12.51
C VAL A 184 -21.87 2.42 -13.54
N VAL A 185 -20.76 3.12 -13.73
CA VAL A 185 -20.61 4.05 -14.85
C VAL A 185 -20.36 3.20 -16.08
N ASP A 186 -21.45 2.91 -16.77
CA ASP A 186 -21.58 2.69 -18.21
C ASP A 186 -20.75 1.55 -18.86
N ASP A 187 -21.44 0.43 -19.00
CA ASP A 187 -21.56 -0.58 -20.08
C ASP A 187 -20.60 -0.70 -21.28
N LYS A 188 -19.51 0.06 -21.44
CA LYS A 188 -18.55 -0.18 -22.52
C LYS A 188 -17.10 -0.05 -22.07
N ASN A 189 -16.58 -1.20 -21.65
CA ASN A 189 -15.20 -1.66 -21.83
C ASN A 189 -14.22 -1.69 -20.63
N ASP A 190 -14.67 -1.56 -19.37
CA ASP A 190 -13.84 -1.92 -18.19
C ASP A 190 -14.69 -2.48 -17.02
N SER A 191 -15.13 -3.73 -17.17
CA SER A 191 -16.31 -4.32 -16.49
C SER A 191 -16.25 -4.57 -14.97
N CYS A 192 -15.14 -4.30 -14.26
CA CYS A 192 -15.03 -4.61 -12.82
C CYS A 192 -14.32 -3.57 -11.95
N ALA A 193 -14.02 -2.38 -12.48
CA ALA A 193 -13.45 -1.30 -11.67
C ALA A 193 -14.50 -0.69 -10.72
N LEU A 194 -14.08 -0.34 -9.50
CA LEU A 194 -14.89 0.46 -8.58
C LEU A 194 -14.49 1.92 -8.70
N VAL A 195 -15.42 2.78 -9.13
CA VAL A 195 -15.21 4.23 -9.22
C VAL A 195 -15.95 4.92 -8.08
N ILE A 196 -15.21 5.65 -7.26
CA ILE A 196 -15.75 6.58 -6.26
C ILE A 196 -15.61 7.98 -6.86
N SER A 197 -16.74 8.61 -7.20
CA SER A 197 -16.77 9.91 -7.89
C SER A 197 -16.27 11.07 -7.03
N SER A 198 -16.55 11.04 -5.73
CA SER A 198 -16.08 12.02 -4.76
C SER A 198 -15.80 11.33 -3.42
N CYS A 199 -14.53 11.33 -3.03
CA CYS A 199 -14.04 10.69 -1.81
C CYS A 199 -14.47 11.45 -0.54
N THR A 200 -14.96 10.73 0.46
CA THR A 200 -15.24 11.21 1.81
C THR A 200 -14.44 10.40 2.83
N VAL A 201 -14.28 10.90 4.06
CA VAL A 201 -13.55 10.18 5.13
C VAL A 201 -14.18 8.80 5.42
N HIS A 202 -15.49 8.65 5.21
CA HIS A 202 -16.19 7.36 5.36
C HIS A 202 -15.86 6.34 4.25
N ASN A 203 -15.21 6.77 3.17
CA ASN A 203 -14.71 5.87 2.14
C ASN A 203 -13.35 5.25 2.50
N SER A 204 -12.70 5.64 3.60
CA SER A 204 -11.48 4.98 4.09
C SER A 204 -11.74 3.56 4.61
N GLY A 205 -10.74 2.69 4.49
CA GLY A 205 -10.77 1.32 4.99
C GLY A 205 -10.30 0.30 3.96
N VAL A 206 -10.72 -0.94 4.14
CA VAL A 206 -10.25 -2.09 3.36
C VAL A 206 -11.29 -2.47 2.33
N TYR A 207 -10.89 -2.45 1.06
CA TYR A 207 -11.70 -2.87 -0.07
C TYR A 207 -11.24 -4.23 -0.57
N ALA A 208 -12.18 -5.16 -0.67
CA ALA A 208 -11.96 -6.49 -1.22
C ALA A 208 -12.82 -6.67 -2.46
N PHE A 209 -12.18 -7.01 -3.58
CA PHE A 209 -12.91 -7.50 -4.74
C PHE A 209 -13.06 -9.01 -4.62
N VAL A 210 -14.30 -9.50 -4.67
CA VAL A 210 -14.61 -10.90 -4.38
C VAL A 210 -15.42 -11.55 -5.50
N ALA A 211 -15.23 -12.85 -5.67
CA ALA A 211 -16.08 -13.72 -6.48
C ALA A 211 -16.88 -14.66 -5.57
N GLU A 212 -18.14 -14.87 -5.93
CA GLU A 212 -19.08 -15.77 -5.25
C GLU A 212 -19.59 -16.80 -6.28
N PRO A 213 -18.88 -17.92 -6.44
CA PRO A 213 -19.37 -19.04 -7.22
C PRO A 213 -20.61 -19.67 -6.56
N PRO A 214 -21.57 -20.22 -7.32
CA PRO A 214 -22.82 -20.74 -6.74
C PRO A 214 -22.63 -21.96 -5.83
N ASN A 215 -21.58 -22.77 -6.06
CA ASN A 215 -21.33 -24.04 -5.37
C ASN A 215 -19.97 -24.04 -4.65
N SER A 216 -19.46 -22.87 -4.28
CA SER A 216 -18.16 -22.73 -3.62
C SER A 216 -18.17 -21.54 -2.68
N ASP A 217 -17.21 -21.51 -1.76
CA ASP A 217 -17.04 -20.39 -0.85
C ASP A 217 -16.64 -19.12 -1.62
N ARG A 218 -16.92 -17.97 -1.00
CA ARG A 218 -16.49 -16.67 -1.51
C ARG A 218 -14.96 -16.63 -1.59
N ILE A 219 -14.44 -16.15 -2.72
CA ILE A 219 -13.00 -16.03 -2.96
C ILE A 219 -12.66 -14.55 -3.07
N VAL A 220 -11.67 -14.11 -2.29
CA VAL A 220 -11.09 -12.77 -2.44
C VAL A 220 -10.12 -12.78 -3.61
N LEU A 221 -10.29 -11.85 -4.53
CA LEU A 221 -9.49 -11.74 -5.75
C LEU A 221 -8.44 -10.64 -5.66
N LYS A 222 -8.78 -9.53 -4.99
CA LYS A 222 -7.89 -8.39 -4.82
C LYS A 222 -8.22 -7.62 -3.55
N LEU A 223 -7.19 -7.06 -2.93
CA LEU A 223 -7.31 -6.26 -1.71
C LEU A 223 -6.66 -4.91 -1.91
N PHE A 224 -7.37 -3.86 -1.49
CA PHE A 224 -6.89 -2.48 -1.41
C PHE A 224 -7.08 -1.96 -0.01
N ALA A 225 -6.06 -1.31 0.54
CA ALA A 225 -6.22 -0.45 1.70
C ALA A 225 -6.28 1.00 1.23
N VAL A 226 -7.38 1.67 1.53
CA VAL A 226 -7.67 3.02 1.07
C VAL A 226 -7.67 3.96 2.27
N ALA A 227 -6.81 4.97 2.22
CA ALA A 227 -6.76 6.02 3.23
C ALA A 227 -7.09 7.37 2.57
N ILE A 228 -8.09 8.07 3.09
CA ILE A 228 -8.51 9.37 2.58
C ILE A 228 -8.09 10.45 3.58
N ASN A 229 -7.23 11.34 3.13
CA ASN A 229 -6.80 12.50 3.91
C ASN A 229 -7.90 13.56 3.89
N ASP A 230 -8.25 14.05 5.07
CA ASP A 230 -9.09 15.23 5.26
C ASP A 230 -8.25 16.43 5.67
N LYS A 231 -8.90 17.58 5.85
CA LYS A 231 -8.30 18.78 6.42
C LYS A 231 -7.62 18.49 7.76
N PRO A 232 -6.53 19.20 8.08
CA PRO A 232 -5.79 18.99 9.31
C PRO A 232 -6.65 19.26 10.54
N ILE A 233 -6.58 18.35 11.51
CA ILE A 233 -7.21 18.51 12.81
C ILE A 233 -6.23 19.28 13.70
N PHE A 234 -6.68 20.41 14.24
CA PHE A 234 -5.90 21.23 15.15
C PHE A 234 -6.14 20.80 16.59
N VAL A 235 -5.07 20.52 17.33
CA VAL A 235 -5.12 19.99 18.70
C VAL A 235 -4.07 20.66 19.58
N TYR A 236 -4.32 20.69 20.89
CA TYR A 236 -3.37 21.15 21.89
C TYR A 236 -2.69 19.98 22.61
N ILE A 237 -1.56 20.26 23.26
CA ILE A 237 -0.92 19.28 24.14
C ILE A 237 -1.88 18.97 25.31
N GLY A 238 -2.12 17.69 25.56
CA GLY A 238 -3.09 17.18 26.53
C GLY A 238 -4.47 16.84 25.94
N ASP A 239 -4.75 17.23 24.69
CA ASP A 239 -6.00 16.84 24.04
C ASP A 239 -6.03 15.34 23.72
N VAL A 240 -7.23 14.79 23.69
CA VAL A 240 -7.48 13.39 23.36
C VAL A 240 -8.09 13.31 21.95
N VAL A 241 -7.41 12.60 21.06
CA VAL A 241 -7.84 12.38 19.68
C VAL A 241 -8.39 10.97 19.55
N ARG A 242 -9.63 10.85 19.06
CA ARG A 242 -10.22 9.55 18.73
C ARG A 242 -9.68 9.10 17.37
N VAL A 243 -9.02 7.95 17.35
CA VAL A 243 -8.47 7.34 16.14
C VAL A 243 -9.28 6.10 15.76
N GLN A 244 -9.43 5.87 14.45
CA GLN A 244 -10.10 4.69 13.92
C GLN A 244 -9.28 4.13 12.75
N CYS A 245 -8.95 2.84 12.78
CA CYS A 245 -8.06 2.23 11.81
C CYS A 245 -8.80 1.67 10.58
N ASN A 246 -10.06 1.24 10.74
CA ASN A 246 -10.85 0.56 9.71
C ASN A 246 -10.19 -0.72 9.16
N ALA A 247 -9.50 -1.48 10.01
CA ALA A 247 -8.71 -2.63 9.59
C ALA A 247 -9.28 -3.98 10.02
N ALA A 248 -10.36 -3.99 10.81
CA ALA A 248 -10.97 -5.21 11.36
C ALA A 248 -11.29 -6.28 10.28
N THR A 249 -11.53 -5.90 9.03
CA THR A 249 -11.81 -6.86 7.96
C THR A 249 -10.59 -7.70 7.55
N LEU A 250 -9.37 -7.20 7.75
CA LEU A 250 -8.16 -7.95 7.42
C LEU A 250 -8.01 -9.21 8.27
N SER A 251 -8.53 -9.22 9.50
CA SER A 251 -8.45 -10.40 10.37
C SER A 251 -9.35 -11.56 9.92
N TYR A 252 -10.28 -11.34 8.99
CA TYR A 252 -11.01 -12.45 8.35
C TYR A 252 -10.20 -13.13 7.24
N LEU A 253 -9.17 -12.46 6.73
CA LEU A 253 -8.41 -12.91 5.56
C LEU A 253 -7.01 -13.40 5.92
N PHE A 254 -6.41 -12.80 6.94
CA PHE A 254 -5.06 -13.10 7.37
C PHE A 254 -4.98 -13.29 8.88
N ASN A 255 -4.09 -14.16 9.29
CA ASN A 255 -3.78 -14.40 10.69
C ASN A 255 -2.52 -13.62 11.10
N ARG A 256 -2.29 -13.49 12.42
CA ARG A 256 -1.09 -12.88 13.01
C ARG A 256 -0.79 -11.46 12.48
N LEU A 257 -1.83 -10.64 12.45
CA LEU A 257 -1.74 -9.23 12.08
C LEU A 257 -1.31 -8.39 13.28
N SER A 258 -0.44 -7.42 13.05
CA SER A 258 -0.10 -6.39 14.04
C SER A 258 -0.54 -5.01 13.57
N GLN A 259 -0.95 -4.15 14.51
CA GLN A 259 -1.41 -2.78 14.21
C GLN A 259 -0.53 -1.75 14.94
N GLU A 260 -0.18 -0.70 14.22
CA GLU A 260 0.57 0.45 14.76
C GLU A 260 0.08 1.77 14.16
N TRP A 261 0.18 2.85 14.92
CA TRP A 261 0.01 4.21 14.43
C TRP A 261 1.36 4.88 14.25
N LEU A 262 1.63 5.36 13.04
CA LEU A 262 2.86 6.06 12.66
C LEU A 262 2.60 7.53 12.38
N VAL A 263 3.54 8.40 12.73
CA VAL A 263 3.63 9.79 12.27
C VAL A 263 4.74 9.87 11.23
N ASN A 264 4.44 10.48 10.08
CA ASN A 264 5.40 10.74 9.01
C ASN A 264 6.24 9.48 8.67
N ASP A 265 5.58 8.32 8.63
CA ASP A 265 6.13 7.01 8.26
C ASP A 265 7.26 6.45 9.14
N SER A 266 7.63 7.12 10.24
CA SER A 266 8.84 6.78 11.00
C SER A 266 8.62 6.72 12.50
N TYR A 267 7.79 7.61 13.05
CA TYR A 267 7.60 7.70 14.49
C TYR A 267 6.38 6.90 14.94
N VAL A 268 6.58 5.84 15.70
CA VAL A 268 5.49 5.00 16.24
C VAL A 268 4.90 5.68 17.47
N ILE A 269 3.67 6.18 17.36
CA ILE A 269 2.95 6.73 18.52
C ILE A 269 2.43 5.61 19.41
N LYS A 270 1.86 4.58 18.78
CA LYS A 270 1.20 3.49 19.49
C LYS A 270 1.35 2.19 18.72
N ASN A 271 1.85 1.16 19.40
CA ASN A 271 1.98 -0.18 18.85
C ASN A 271 1.11 -1.14 19.67
N TYR A 272 0.15 -1.79 19.02
CA TYR A 272 -0.75 -2.74 19.68
C TYR A 272 -0.22 -4.18 19.62
N GLY A 273 0.86 -4.44 18.90
CA GLY A 273 1.36 -5.79 18.67
C GLY A 273 0.36 -6.67 17.92
N VAL A 274 0.47 -7.99 18.10
CA VAL A 274 -0.46 -8.96 17.51
C VAL A 274 -1.66 -9.12 18.43
N ASN A 275 -2.79 -8.57 18.02
CA ASN A 275 -4.05 -8.60 18.76
C ASN A 275 -5.23 -8.72 17.79
N SER A 276 -6.43 -8.99 18.32
CA SER A 276 -7.64 -8.94 17.51
C SER A 276 -7.86 -7.51 16.99
N LEU A 277 -7.73 -7.31 15.67
CA LEU A 277 -7.89 -5.98 15.06
C LEU A 277 -9.26 -5.35 15.37
N ALA A 278 -10.30 -6.17 15.52
CA ALA A 278 -11.64 -5.70 15.84
C ALA A 278 -11.74 -5.04 17.24
N SER A 279 -10.96 -5.49 18.23
CA SER A 279 -11.00 -4.90 19.58
C SER A 279 -10.20 -3.59 19.69
N ILE A 280 -9.31 -3.32 18.74
CA ILE A 280 -8.41 -2.15 18.73
C ILE A 280 -8.66 -1.23 17.53
N ASP A 281 -9.75 -1.44 16.79
CA ASP A 281 -10.06 -0.67 15.58
C ASP A 281 -10.34 0.81 15.90
N VAL A 282 -10.92 1.07 17.07
CA VAL A 282 -11.18 2.41 17.60
C VAL A 282 -10.42 2.56 18.91
N ASP A 283 -9.69 3.66 19.05
CA ASP A 283 -9.01 4.02 20.28
C ASP A 283 -8.94 5.53 20.45
N THR A 284 -8.42 5.99 21.57
CA THR A 284 -8.13 7.39 21.87
C THR A 284 -6.66 7.55 22.21
N ILE A 285 -6.01 8.55 21.62
CA ILE A 285 -4.61 8.88 21.84
C ILE A 285 -4.52 10.30 22.40
N THR A 286 -3.86 10.45 23.55
CA THR A 286 -3.59 11.75 24.15
C THR A 286 -2.34 12.37 23.52
N ILE A 287 -2.40 13.65 23.19
CA ILE A 287 -1.27 14.38 22.61
C ILE A 287 -0.28 14.76 23.71
N GLU A 288 0.85 14.07 23.79
CA GLU A 288 1.84 14.28 24.86
C GLU A 288 2.88 15.34 24.50
N ASN A 289 3.24 15.47 23.22
CA ASN A 289 4.32 16.34 22.76
C ASN A 289 4.07 16.82 21.31
N ILE A 290 4.73 17.90 20.92
CA ILE A 290 4.70 18.48 19.57
C ILE A 290 5.18 17.50 18.48
N HIS A 291 5.96 16.47 18.83
CA HIS A 291 6.37 15.41 17.89
C HIS A 291 5.21 14.59 17.33
N PHE A 292 4.03 14.68 17.94
CA PHE A 292 2.81 14.06 17.43
C PHE A 292 2.22 14.85 16.24
N GLN A 293 2.82 15.97 15.86
CA GLN A 293 2.44 16.71 14.65
C GLN A 293 2.84 15.96 13.38
N GLY A 294 1.92 15.87 12.43
CA GLY A 294 2.16 15.31 11.10
C GLY A 294 1.02 14.43 10.61
N ILE A 295 1.31 13.62 9.59
CA ILE A 295 0.34 12.68 9.04
C ILE A 295 0.40 11.39 9.84
N TRP A 296 -0.68 11.12 10.57
CA TRP A 296 -0.91 9.88 11.29
C TRP A 296 -1.43 8.83 10.31
N LYS A 297 -0.81 7.67 10.27
CA LYS A 297 -1.21 6.54 9.44
C LYS A 297 -1.44 5.32 10.31
N CYS A 298 -2.58 4.67 10.14
CA CYS A 298 -2.77 3.35 10.71
C CYS A 298 -2.13 2.32 9.78
N VAL A 299 -1.10 1.64 10.27
CA VAL A 299 -0.38 0.62 9.53
C VAL A 299 -0.66 -0.74 10.15
N VAL A 300 -1.18 -1.64 9.32
CA VAL A 300 -1.35 -3.05 9.69
C VAL A 300 -0.31 -3.87 8.96
N LYS A 301 0.39 -4.75 9.67
CA LYS A 301 1.44 -5.61 9.12
C LYS A 301 1.05 -7.06 9.29
N SER A 302 1.27 -7.87 8.25
CA SER A 302 1.20 -9.32 8.31
C SER A 302 2.60 -9.91 8.27
N THR A 303 2.92 -10.74 9.26
CA THR A 303 4.17 -11.51 9.31
C THR A 303 4.16 -12.71 8.37
N GLU A 304 2.98 -13.22 8.02
CA GLU A 304 2.81 -14.41 7.19
C GLU A 304 3.16 -14.16 5.72
N ILE A 305 2.71 -13.02 5.19
CA ILE A 305 2.97 -12.63 3.78
C ILE A 305 3.89 -11.41 3.66
N ASN A 306 4.60 -11.05 4.74
CA ASN A 306 5.54 -9.94 4.83
C ASN A 306 5.02 -8.65 4.13
N SER A 307 3.78 -8.27 4.45
CA SER A 307 3.05 -7.19 3.79
C SER A 307 2.51 -6.18 4.79
N SER A 308 2.39 -4.92 4.37
CA SER A 308 1.85 -3.83 5.17
C SER A 308 0.77 -3.02 4.43
N TRP A 309 -0.29 -2.67 5.15
CA TRP A 309 -1.43 -1.91 4.65
C TRP A 309 -1.60 -0.60 5.41
N VAL A 310 -1.91 0.47 4.69
CA VAL A 310 -2.30 1.76 5.28
C VAL A 310 -3.81 1.89 5.14
N THR A 311 -4.55 1.61 6.22
CA THR A 311 -6.01 1.48 6.18
C THR A 311 -6.74 2.77 6.55
N ASN A 312 -6.05 3.70 7.21
CA ASN A 312 -6.55 5.05 7.44
C ASN A 312 -5.39 6.03 7.61
N ALA A 313 -5.65 7.31 7.33
CA ALA A 313 -4.71 8.40 7.53
C ALA A 313 -5.43 9.68 7.97
N MET A 314 -4.76 10.52 8.75
CA MET A 314 -5.26 11.83 9.17
C MET A 314 -4.09 12.78 9.46
N GLU A 315 -4.25 14.07 9.18
CA GLU A 315 -3.22 15.07 9.50
C GLU A 315 -3.54 15.75 10.84
N ILE A 316 -2.58 15.73 11.77
CA ILE A 316 -2.68 16.38 13.07
C ILE A 316 -1.71 17.56 13.13
N LYS A 317 -2.24 18.74 13.49
CA LYS A 317 -1.45 19.96 13.74
C LYS A 317 -1.52 20.32 15.21
N VAL A 318 -0.38 20.20 15.90
CA VAL A 318 -0.28 20.54 17.32
C VAL A 318 -0.03 22.04 17.45
N ILE A 319 -0.96 22.74 18.10
CA ILE A 319 -0.80 24.17 18.38
C ILE A 319 0.05 24.31 19.65
N GLY A 320 1.31 24.71 19.47
CA GLY A 320 2.16 25.16 20.56
C GLY A 320 1.64 26.49 21.10
N LEU A 321 1.13 26.51 22.33
CA LEU A 321 0.66 27.74 22.95
C LEU A 321 1.87 28.64 23.27
N SER A 322 1.81 29.91 22.89
CA SER A 322 2.69 30.91 23.51
C SER A 322 2.28 31.06 24.98
N THR A 323 3.27 31.22 25.86
CA THR A 323 3.15 31.10 27.33
C THR A 323 2.08 31.99 27.99
N GLY A 324 1.54 33.00 27.30
CA GLY A 324 0.46 33.87 27.82
C GLY A 324 -0.97 33.41 27.53
N TRP A 325 -1.19 32.50 26.57
CA TRP A 325 -2.54 32.10 26.12
C TRP A 325 -2.99 30.71 26.61
N THR A 326 -2.06 29.95 27.20
CA THR A 326 -2.31 28.60 27.72
C THR A 326 -3.49 28.55 28.69
N HIS A 327 -3.57 29.52 29.60
CA HIS A 327 -4.63 29.56 30.61
C HIS A 327 -6.02 29.89 30.06
N ILE A 328 -6.10 30.58 28.92
CA ILE A 328 -7.38 31.02 28.33
C ILE A 328 -8.01 29.91 27.50
N MET A 329 -7.21 29.15 26.73
CA MET A 329 -7.71 28.05 25.88
C MET A 329 -7.97 26.74 26.64
N GLN A 330 -7.53 26.64 27.90
CA GLN A 330 -7.83 25.51 28.78
C GLN A 330 -9.25 25.57 29.39
N ASP A 331 -9.97 26.69 29.24
CA ASP A 331 -11.35 26.81 29.70
C ASP A 331 -12.32 26.02 28.79
N PRO A 332 -13.16 25.11 29.33
CA PRO A 332 -14.10 24.31 28.55
C PRO A 332 -15.06 25.14 27.69
N ILE A 333 -15.45 26.33 28.14
CA ILE A 333 -16.42 27.20 27.46
C ILE A 333 -15.77 27.82 26.22
N ILE A 334 -14.52 28.29 26.38
CA ILE A 334 -13.75 28.89 25.29
C ILE A 334 -13.38 27.81 24.25
N LYS A 335 -13.07 26.58 24.71
CA LYS A 335 -12.79 25.44 23.83
C LYS A 335 -13.97 25.10 22.92
N ILE A 336 -15.21 25.06 23.43
CA ILE A 336 -16.41 24.79 22.62
C ILE A 336 -16.64 25.88 21.56
N LEU A 337 -16.40 27.14 21.92
CA LEU A 337 -16.61 28.28 21.01
C LEU A 337 -15.59 28.32 19.85
N PHE A 338 -14.37 27.82 20.05
CA PHE A 338 -13.26 27.99 19.09
C PHE A 338 -12.59 26.69 18.62
N GLN A 339 -13.19 25.53 18.87
CA GLN A 339 -12.62 24.19 18.62
C GLN A 339 -12.02 23.97 17.22
N ASN A 340 -12.55 24.66 16.19
CA ASN A 340 -12.10 24.54 14.80
C ASN A 340 -11.53 25.84 14.20
N SER A 341 -11.22 26.84 15.02
CA SER A 341 -10.77 28.15 14.53
C SER A 341 -9.27 28.33 14.70
N SER A 342 -8.59 28.81 13.65
CA SER A 342 -7.18 29.16 13.74
C SER A 342 -6.96 30.34 14.71
N PRO A 343 -5.79 30.47 15.36
CA PRO A 343 -5.52 31.57 16.28
C PRO A 343 -5.73 32.97 15.68
N THR A 344 -5.46 33.13 14.38
CA THR A 344 -5.65 34.41 13.66
C THR A 344 -7.12 34.78 13.48
N MET A 345 -8.00 33.80 13.27
CA MET A 345 -9.45 34.02 13.21
C MET A 345 -9.99 34.47 14.57
N ILE A 346 -9.52 33.88 15.66
CA ILE A 346 -9.94 34.22 17.03
C ILE A 346 -9.56 35.65 17.37
N ILE A 347 -8.32 36.05 17.06
CA ILE A 347 -7.85 37.43 17.26
C ILE A 347 -8.73 38.41 16.48
N SER A 348 -9.09 38.07 15.25
CA SER A 348 -9.94 38.92 14.40
C SER A 348 -11.35 39.06 14.97
N ILE A 349 -11.95 37.98 15.49
CA ILE A 349 -13.27 38.02 16.14
C ILE A 349 -13.21 38.86 17.43
N CYS A 350 -12.17 38.67 18.24
CA CYS A 350 -11.97 39.44 19.47
C CYS A 350 -11.77 40.93 19.19
N THR A 351 -11.00 41.32 18.16
CA THR A 351 -10.82 42.73 17.81
C THR A 351 -12.12 43.35 17.29
N ILE A 352 -12.94 42.61 16.54
CA ILE A 352 -14.26 43.05 16.10
C ILE A 352 -15.20 43.25 17.31
N LEU A 353 -15.23 42.32 18.26
CA LEU A 353 -16.06 42.44 19.46
C LEU A 353 -15.63 43.60 20.37
N ILE A 354 -14.32 43.76 20.59
CA ILE A 354 -13.78 44.86 21.39
C ILE A 354 -14.07 46.21 20.71
N SER A 355 -13.89 46.31 19.39
CA SER A 355 -14.20 47.55 18.67
C SER A 355 -15.70 47.86 18.72
N ALA A 356 -16.59 46.87 18.60
CA ALA A 356 -18.03 47.07 18.75
C ALA A 356 -18.41 47.53 20.17
N LEU A 357 -17.80 46.97 21.21
CA LEU A 357 -18.01 47.40 22.60
C LEU A 357 -17.51 48.83 22.84
N CYS A 358 -16.35 49.20 22.31
CA CYS A 358 -15.82 50.56 22.38
C CYS A 358 -16.74 51.56 21.68
N VAL A 359 -17.28 51.22 20.50
CA VAL A 359 -18.25 52.06 19.79
C VAL A 359 -19.57 52.17 20.57
N GLY A 360 -20.08 51.06 21.12
CA GLY A 360 -21.30 51.05 21.92
C GLY A 360 -21.19 51.92 23.17
N THR A 361 -20.10 51.77 23.93
CA THR A 361 -19.82 52.59 25.12
C THR A 361 -19.64 54.06 24.78
N TRP A 362 -18.97 54.38 23.67
CA TRP A 362 -18.84 55.75 23.18
C TRP A 362 -20.19 56.37 22.81
N CYS A 363 -21.04 55.62 22.11
CA CYS A 363 -22.41 56.04 21.79
C CYS A 363 -23.26 56.28 23.05
N CYS A 364 -23.20 55.38 24.03
CA CYS A 364 -23.89 55.54 25.31
C CYS A 364 -23.39 56.78 26.07
N ALA A 365 -22.07 56.99 26.15
CA ALA A 365 -21.48 58.17 26.77
C ALA A 365 -21.89 59.46 26.05
N TYR A 366 -21.94 59.45 24.71
CA TYR A 366 -22.39 60.59 23.91
C TYR A 366 -23.86 60.94 24.18
N ILE A 367 -24.75 59.94 24.18
CA ILE A 367 -26.18 60.12 24.47
C ILE A 367 -26.36 60.65 25.90
N PHE A 368 -25.67 60.06 26.87
CA PHE A 368 -25.71 60.50 28.27
C PHE A 368 -25.23 61.94 28.44
N ASN A 369 -24.13 62.32 27.78
CA ASN A 369 -23.58 63.67 27.87
C ASN A 369 -24.49 64.70 27.16
N ARG A 370 -25.15 64.31 26.06
CA ARG A 370 -26.17 65.13 25.39
C ARG A 370 -27.39 65.34 26.28
N TRP A 371 -27.88 64.29 26.94
CA TRP A 371 -28.99 64.36 27.90
C TRP A 371 -28.63 65.25 29.11
N ARG A 372 -27.43 65.09 29.67
CA ARG A 372 -26.90 65.94 30.76
C ARG A 372 -26.85 67.41 30.36
N LYS A 373 -26.38 67.75 29.15
CA LYS A 373 -26.40 69.14 28.64
C LYS A 373 -27.82 69.70 28.51
N GLN A 374 -28.81 68.88 28.15
CA GLN A 374 -30.20 69.33 28.11
C GLN A 374 -30.78 69.62 29.50
N ILE A 375 -30.43 68.82 30.50
CA ILE A 375 -30.84 69.07 31.90
C ILE A 375 -30.22 70.38 32.41
N MET A 376 -28.92 70.60 32.17
CA MET A 376 -28.24 71.84 32.58
C MET A 376 -28.85 73.09 31.92
N LYS A 377 -29.36 72.99 30.68
CA LYS A 377 -30.10 74.08 30.04
C LYS A 377 -31.48 74.32 30.68
N LYS A 378 -32.15 73.27 31.18
CA LYS A 378 -33.42 73.41 31.93
C LYS A 378 -33.21 74.03 33.32
N THR A 379 -32.16 73.66 34.04
CA THR A 379 -31.83 74.28 35.35
C THR A 379 -31.33 75.72 35.22
N SER A 380 -30.58 76.05 34.16
CA SER A 380 -30.20 77.44 33.83
C SER A 380 -31.41 78.35 33.59
N LYS A 381 -32.45 77.87 32.89
CA LYS A 381 -33.71 78.62 32.70
C LYS A 381 -34.57 78.70 33.98
N GLY A 382 -34.44 77.74 34.90
CA GLY A 382 -35.12 77.77 36.20
C GLY A 382 -34.53 78.75 37.21
N ILE A 383 -33.23 79.05 37.12
CA ILE A 383 -32.54 80.00 38.01
C ILE A 383 -32.79 81.46 37.59
N GLN A 384 -33.04 81.73 36.30
CA GLN A 384 -33.35 83.08 35.82
C GLN A 384 -34.76 83.59 36.19
N ILE A 385 -35.66 82.74 36.71
CA ILE A 385 -37.04 83.14 37.06
C ILE A 385 -37.20 83.53 38.54
N LYS A 386 -36.16 83.33 39.40
CA LYS A 386 -36.25 83.62 40.85
C LYS A 386 -35.66 84.96 41.32
N ASN A 387 -35.04 85.76 40.45
CA ASN A 387 -34.47 87.07 40.82
C ASN A 387 -35.31 88.24 40.32
N GLY A 388 -36.56 88.34 40.78
CA GLY A 388 -37.47 89.37 40.26
C GLY A 388 -38.61 89.79 41.17
N ILE A 389 -38.42 89.95 42.48
CA ILE A 389 -39.34 90.75 43.31
C ILE A 389 -38.55 91.44 44.44
N HIS A 390 -38.02 92.63 44.17
CA HIS A 390 -37.67 93.60 45.22
C HIS A 390 -38.89 94.50 45.48
N LYS A 391 -39.60 94.26 46.59
CA LYS A 391 -40.50 95.25 47.18
C LYS A 391 -39.68 96.25 47.99
N ARG A 392 -39.75 97.54 47.65
CA ARG A 392 -39.37 98.64 48.56
C ARG A 392 -40.57 98.94 49.46
N VAL A 393 -40.32 98.98 50.77
CA VAL A 393 -41.13 99.68 51.78
C VAL A 393 -40.12 100.42 52.69
N PRO A 394 -40.40 101.67 53.14
CA PRO A 394 -39.36 102.63 53.50
C PRO A 394 -39.05 102.70 55.02
N TYR A 395 -37.88 103.29 55.31
CA TYR A 395 -37.50 104.14 56.47
C TYR A 395 -37.97 103.79 57.90
N GLN A 396 -37.04 103.52 58.83
CA GLN A 396 -36.61 104.45 59.90
C GLN A 396 -35.73 103.77 60.98
N GLN A 397 -34.62 104.45 61.30
CA GLN A 397 -33.96 104.66 62.61
C GLN A 397 -33.96 103.56 63.69
N LEU A 398 -32.75 103.08 64.04
CA LEU A 398 -32.00 103.49 65.24
C LEU A 398 -30.60 102.84 65.24
#